data_AF-K0TC04-F1
#
_entry.id   AF-K0TC04-F1
#
_cell.length_a   1.000
_cell.length_b   1.000
_cell.length_c   1.000
_cell.angle_alpha   90.00
_cell.angle_beta   90.00
_cell.angle_gamma   90.00
#
_symmetry.space_group_name_H-M   'P 1'
#
loop_
_entity.id
_entity.type
_entity.pdbx_description
1 polymer ?
#
loop_
_entity_poly.entity_id
_entity_poly.type
_entity_poly.pdbx_seq_one_letter_code
_entity_poly.pdbx_strand_id
1 'polypeptide(L)'
;CGRGNSKIMETDMLPGKSPLGSYDVVKAAFERCYEKLGVSCQDVGGLVIKKQDDASLIGSKCDLRYTSETSEQAALVPTSPLDAVVSGFKPTLRPTNNATSNRHKCACEAEEMNFMIDCDDRQAMTDALDFINTNGCTEKGSCEAGTECEKNYLIVQSHYGLCPEENIPEAIEEGIHDFDESCLGCDILRAYTVGAPDCPAAVCADTSGEDAYVSLIEKNCASDCLTDECKGLFLTLRVVHESCPNGVLTDAAERGLQDLEGLCKDVVCNAGGKDDDPFTCTEVDKAGYDDRDDYRVTFSPAPSPSTYEPTLTAFPTTDPPVEKPYPTEDET
;
A
#
# COMPACT_ATOMS: atom_id res chain seq x y z
N CYS A 1 1.59 -1.49 -22.22
CA CYS A 1 1.27 -0.51 -21.17
C CYS A 1 1.82 -1.01 -19.83
N GLY A 2 1.85 -0.19 -18.76
CA GLY A 2 2.14 -0.70 -17.41
C GLY A 2 1.03 -1.65 -16.93
N ARG A 3 1.35 -2.57 -16.01
CA ARG A 3 0.40 -3.58 -15.51
C ARG A 3 -0.75 -2.93 -14.74
N GLY A 4 -0.48 -1.91 -13.92
CA GLY A 4 -1.49 -1.14 -13.18
C GLY A 4 -2.52 -0.46 -14.09
N ASN A 5 -2.07 0.31 -15.09
CA ASN A 5 -2.99 0.93 -16.06
C ASN A 5 -3.85 -0.12 -16.79
N SER A 6 -3.27 -1.28 -17.13
CA SER A 6 -4.02 -2.39 -17.73
C SER A 6 -5.09 -2.95 -16.80
N LYS A 7 -4.80 -3.08 -15.50
CA LYS A 7 -5.74 -3.60 -14.49
C LYS A 7 -6.86 -2.59 -14.18
N ILE A 8 -6.58 -1.29 -14.17
CA ILE A 8 -7.60 -0.23 -14.05
C ILE A 8 -8.56 -0.30 -15.24
N MET A 9 -8.03 -0.33 -16.47
CA MET A 9 -8.85 -0.45 -17.68
C MET A 9 -9.68 -1.74 -17.68
N GLU A 10 -9.10 -2.87 -17.30
CA GLU A 10 -9.83 -4.15 -17.23
C GLU A 10 -10.93 -4.11 -16.16
N THR A 11 -10.64 -3.60 -14.98
CA THR A 11 -11.58 -3.61 -13.84
C THR A 11 -12.75 -2.66 -14.08
N ASP A 12 -12.48 -1.48 -14.64
CA ASP A 12 -13.49 -0.43 -14.80
C ASP A 12 -14.20 -0.41 -16.16
N MET A 13 -13.61 -0.99 -17.21
CA MET A 13 -14.28 -1.08 -18.52
C MET A 13 -15.06 -2.38 -18.72
N LEU A 14 -14.85 -3.42 -17.89
CA LEU A 14 -15.58 -4.67 -18.03
C LEU A 14 -17.07 -4.48 -17.67
N PRO A 15 -18.01 -4.73 -18.61
CA PRO A 15 -19.43 -4.56 -18.35
C PRO A 15 -19.88 -5.34 -17.11
N GLY A 16 -20.44 -4.64 -16.13
CA GLY A 16 -20.96 -5.22 -14.89
C GLY A 16 -19.93 -5.44 -13.78
N LYS A 17 -18.65 -5.10 -13.97
CA LYS A 17 -17.63 -5.21 -12.90
C LYS A 17 -17.53 -3.98 -12.00
N SER A 18 -17.67 -2.78 -12.56
CA SER A 18 -17.55 -1.54 -11.79
C SER A 18 -18.80 -0.66 -11.99
N PRO A 19 -19.81 -0.74 -11.11
CA PRO A 19 -20.95 0.19 -11.16
C PRO A 19 -20.56 1.64 -10.80
N LEU A 20 -19.33 1.84 -10.33
CA LEU A 20 -18.75 3.12 -9.90
C LEU A 20 -17.52 3.53 -10.71
N GLY A 21 -17.17 2.79 -11.78
CA GLY A 21 -15.99 3.07 -12.58
C GLY A 21 -16.01 4.49 -13.13
N SER A 22 -14.98 5.28 -12.82
CA SER A 22 -14.90 6.67 -13.24
C SER A 22 -14.39 6.75 -14.68
N TYR A 23 -15.16 7.43 -15.53
CA TYR A 23 -14.75 7.72 -16.90
C TYR A 23 -13.38 8.39 -16.96
N ASP A 24 -13.12 9.33 -16.05
CA ASP A 24 -11.87 10.09 -16.02
C ASP A 24 -10.69 9.24 -15.58
N VAL A 25 -10.89 8.31 -14.65
CA VAL A 25 -9.86 7.35 -14.20
C VAL A 25 -9.48 6.39 -15.34
N VAL A 26 -10.48 5.82 -16.01
CA VAL A 26 -10.26 4.94 -17.18
C VAL A 26 -9.57 5.71 -18.32
N LYS A 27 -10.03 6.94 -18.59
CA LYS A 27 -9.45 7.81 -19.61
C LYS A 27 -7.98 8.10 -19.31
N ALA A 28 -7.65 8.47 -18.07
CA ALA A 28 -6.29 8.75 -17.66
C ALA A 28 -5.39 7.51 -17.78
N ALA A 29 -5.86 6.34 -17.32
CA ALA A 29 -5.14 5.08 -17.46
C ALA A 29 -4.87 4.72 -18.94
N PHE A 30 -5.86 4.94 -19.80
CA PHE A 30 -5.77 4.68 -21.24
C PHE A 30 -4.82 5.67 -21.95
N GLU A 31 -4.85 6.96 -21.59
CA GLU A 31 -3.97 8.00 -22.12
C GLU A 31 -2.50 7.75 -21.76
N ARG A 32 -2.21 7.24 -20.54
CA ARG A 32 -0.86 6.80 -20.13
C ARG A 32 -0.35 5.57 -20.91
N CYS A 33 -1.21 4.90 -21.68
CA CYS A 33 -0.84 3.76 -22.52
C CYS A 33 -0.48 4.14 -23.97
N TYR A 34 -0.72 5.38 -24.40
CA TYR A 34 -0.63 5.81 -25.80
C TYR A 34 0.70 5.50 -26.46
N GLU A 35 1.81 5.90 -25.85
CA GLU A 35 3.15 5.66 -26.38
C GLU A 35 3.42 4.16 -26.60
N LYS A 36 3.10 3.33 -25.60
CA LYS A 36 3.30 1.88 -25.66
C LYS A 36 2.35 1.17 -26.64
N LEU A 37 1.21 1.77 -26.94
CA LEU A 37 0.24 1.26 -27.92
C LEU A 37 0.54 1.79 -29.34
N GLY A 38 1.50 2.70 -29.50
CA GLY A 38 1.79 3.35 -30.78
C GLY A 38 0.61 4.17 -31.29
N VAL A 39 -0.26 4.63 -30.38
CA VAL A 39 -1.40 5.51 -30.69
C VAL A 39 -1.16 6.86 -30.06
N SER A 40 -1.63 7.90 -30.70
CA SER A 40 -1.63 9.26 -30.20
C SER A 40 -3.04 9.70 -29.85
N CYS A 41 -3.18 10.78 -29.08
CA CYS A 41 -4.48 11.42 -28.83
C CYS A 41 -5.23 11.77 -30.13
N GLN A 42 -4.48 12.03 -31.21
CA GLN A 42 -5.05 12.33 -32.52
C GLN A 42 -5.67 11.10 -33.20
N ASP A 43 -5.16 9.89 -32.89
CA ASP A 43 -5.63 8.64 -33.48
C ASP A 43 -6.96 8.17 -32.88
N VAL A 44 -7.21 8.50 -31.61
CA VAL A 44 -8.42 8.08 -30.87
C VAL A 44 -9.48 9.17 -30.77
N GLY A 45 -9.16 10.40 -31.17
CA GLY A 45 -10.08 11.54 -31.21
C GLY A 45 -10.78 11.75 -29.87
N GLY A 46 -10.13 12.46 -28.94
CA GLY A 46 -10.59 12.73 -27.56
C GLY A 46 -12.05 12.36 -27.29
N LEU A 47 -12.27 11.17 -26.71
CA LEU A 47 -13.60 10.66 -26.41
C LEU A 47 -14.33 11.69 -25.53
N VAL A 48 -15.54 12.06 -25.93
CA VAL A 48 -16.49 12.77 -25.05
C VAL A 48 -17.88 12.13 -25.16
N ILE A 49 -18.51 12.05 -23.99
CA ILE A 49 -19.87 11.56 -23.77
C ILE A 49 -20.84 12.35 -24.66
N LYS A 50 -21.67 11.62 -25.41
CA LYS A 50 -22.80 12.18 -26.17
C LYS A 50 -23.68 12.99 -25.21
N LYS A 51 -23.72 14.32 -25.36
CA LYS A 51 -24.99 15.02 -25.15
C LYS A 51 -25.84 14.74 -26.38
N GLN A 52 -26.93 14.05 -26.14
CA GLN A 52 -28.00 13.78 -27.07
C GLN A 52 -28.55 15.15 -27.48
N ASP A 53 -28.07 15.73 -28.59
CA ASP A 53 -28.81 16.60 -29.52
C ASP A 53 -27.96 17.41 -30.53
N ASP A 54 -26.62 17.42 -30.51
CA ASP A 54 -25.83 18.23 -31.47
C ASP A 54 -25.15 17.43 -32.60
N ALA A 55 -25.56 17.72 -33.84
CA ALA A 55 -25.13 17.04 -35.08
C ALA A 55 -23.86 17.62 -35.74
N SER A 56 -22.88 18.09 -34.95
CA SER A 56 -21.61 18.59 -35.50
C SER A 56 -20.42 18.00 -34.76
N LEU A 57 -19.82 16.97 -35.35
CA LEU A 57 -18.53 16.42 -34.94
C LEU A 57 -17.41 17.38 -35.37
N ILE A 58 -17.07 18.33 -34.51
CA ILE A 58 -15.77 18.99 -34.55
C ILE A 58 -15.15 18.73 -33.20
N GLY A 59 -14.22 17.76 -33.15
CA GLY A 59 -13.47 17.47 -31.94
C GLY A 59 -12.73 18.71 -31.47
N SER A 60 -12.78 18.99 -30.17
CA SER A 60 -11.82 19.90 -29.56
C SER A 60 -10.43 19.33 -29.81
N LYS A 61 -9.49 20.20 -30.22
CA LYS A 61 -8.07 19.83 -30.33
C LYS A 61 -7.64 19.18 -29.03
N CYS A 62 -6.86 18.09 -29.11
CA CYS A 62 -6.03 17.65 -28.00
C CYS A 62 -5.26 18.87 -27.51
N ASP A 63 -5.64 19.46 -26.37
CA ASP A 63 -4.77 20.41 -25.68
C ASP A 63 -3.66 19.56 -25.06
N LEU A 64 -2.67 19.24 -25.89
CA LEU A 64 -1.34 18.83 -25.45
C LEU A 64 -0.71 20.03 -24.74
N ARG A 65 -1.18 20.34 -23.53
CA ARG A 65 -0.45 21.20 -22.59
C ARG A 65 -0.04 20.37 -21.37
N TYR A 66 0.62 19.25 -21.64
CA TYR A 66 1.70 18.76 -20.79
C TYR A 66 3.01 18.88 -21.58
N THR A 67 3.31 20.11 -21.99
CA THR A 67 4.67 20.53 -22.35
C THR A 67 4.93 21.87 -21.66
N SER A 68 6.15 22.07 -21.18
CA SER A 68 6.58 22.99 -20.12
C SER A 68 6.48 24.50 -20.40
N GLU A 69 5.77 24.96 -21.43
CA GLU A 69 5.80 26.38 -21.82
C GLU A 69 4.42 26.89 -22.26
N THR A 70 3.86 27.84 -21.48
CA THR A 70 2.88 28.91 -21.82
C THR A 70 1.73 29.05 -20.81
N SER A 71 2.05 29.63 -19.65
CA SER A 71 1.09 30.23 -18.72
C SER A 71 1.08 31.75 -18.89
N GLU A 72 0.28 32.28 -19.82
CA GLU A 72 -0.06 33.69 -19.76
C GLU A 72 -1.44 33.93 -20.38
N GLN A 73 -2.26 34.70 -19.64
CA GLN A 73 -3.54 35.30 -20.01
C GLN A 73 -4.80 34.46 -19.79
N ALA A 74 -5.22 34.38 -18.52
CA ALA A 74 -6.63 34.59 -18.13
C ALA A 74 -6.72 34.94 -16.64
N ALA A 75 -6.41 36.19 -16.28
CA ALA A 75 -6.69 36.70 -14.94
C ALA A 75 -7.16 38.16 -15.04
N LEU A 76 -8.47 38.37 -14.97
CA LEU A 76 -9.07 39.64 -14.53
C LEU A 76 -10.48 39.36 -14.03
N VAL A 77 -10.70 39.53 -12.71
CA VAL A 77 -11.84 40.21 -12.03
C VAL A 77 -11.84 39.83 -10.53
N PRO A 78 -12.20 40.75 -9.61
CA PRO A 78 -11.40 41.02 -8.41
C PRO A 78 -11.94 40.45 -7.10
N THR A 79 -11.01 40.40 -6.15
CA THR A 79 -11.14 40.14 -4.71
C THR A 79 -12.04 41.13 -3.96
N SER A 80 -12.66 40.67 -2.87
CA SER A 80 -12.94 41.51 -1.70
C SER A 80 -12.85 40.69 -0.40
N PRO A 81 -12.43 41.30 0.72
CA PRO A 81 -11.87 40.59 1.86
C PRO A 81 -12.85 40.50 3.03
N LEU A 82 -12.68 39.48 3.88
CA LEU A 82 -13.13 39.55 5.27
C LEU A 82 -12.04 38.97 6.18
N ASP A 83 -11.36 39.88 6.85
CA ASP A 83 -10.63 39.64 8.09
C ASP A 83 -11.59 39.14 9.18
N ALA A 84 -11.16 38.16 9.98
CA ALA A 84 -11.32 38.23 11.44
C ALA A 84 -10.49 37.17 12.19
N VAL A 85 -9.43 37.67 12.83
CA VAL A 85 -9.10 37.52 14.26
C VAL A 85 -8.77 36.11 14.83
N VAL A 86 -7.48 35.98 15.11
CA VAL A 86 -6.80 35.11 16.08
C VAL A 86 -7.47 35.08 17.46
N SER A 87 -7.68 33.89 18.05
CA SER A 87 -7.47 33.67 19.49
C SER A 87 -7.49 32.18 19.87
N GLY A 88 -6.44 31.74 20.57
CA GLY A 88 -6.55 30.66 21.56
C GLY A 88 -6.08 29.28 21.14
N PHE A 89 -4.77 29.09 20.93
CA PHE A 89 -4.16 27.76 20.99
C PHE A 89 -4.20 27.26 22.44
N LYS A 90 -5.15 26.37 22.71
CA LYS A 90 -5.16 25.49 23.88
C LYS A 90 -4.62 24.14 23.38
N PRO A 91 -3.66 23.48 24.05
CA PRO A 91 -3.17 22.19 23.61
C PRO A 91 -4.29 21.19 23.81
N THR A 92 -5.04 20.91 22.74
CA THR A 92 -6.03 19.86 22.71
C THR A 92 -5.26 18.54 22.68
N LEU A 93 -5.60 17.66 23.62
CA LEU A 93 -5.14 16.28 23.67
C LEU A 93 -5.20 15.66 22.27
N ARG A 94 -4.08 15.07 21.84
CA ARG A 94 -3.95 14.33 20.58
C ARG A 94 -5.11 13.35 20.46
N PRO A 95 -5.95 13.43 19.42
CA PRO A 95 -6.73 12.28 19.01
C PRO A 95 -5.69 11.24 18.59
N THR A 96 -5.53 10.19 19.38
CA THR A 96 -4.99 8.93 18.85
C THR A 96 -6.04 8.48 17.85
N ASN A 97 -5.84 8.79 16.56
CA ASN A 97 -6.65 8.23 15.48
C ASN A 97 -6.31 6.76 15.38
N ASN A 98 -6.79 6.02 16.38
CA ASN A 98 -6.75 4.58 16.44
C ASN A 98 -7.88 4.09 15.54
N ALA A 99 -7.75 4.32 14.23
CA ALA A 99 -8.09 3.24 13.33
C ALA A 99 -7.01 2.19 13.60
N THR A 100 -7.20 1.41 14.67
CA THR A 100 -6.31 0.31 15.00
C THR A 100 -6.36 -0.63 13.82
N SER A 101 -5.39 -0.50 12.92
CA SER A 101 -4.98 -1.60 12.09
C SER A 101 -4.64 -2.71 13.09
N ASN A 102 -5.35 -3.84 13.04
CA ASN A 102 -5.05 -5.01 13.87
C ASN A 102 -3.77 -5.70 13.34
N ARG A 103 -2.84 -4.96 12.76
CA ARG A 103 -1.62 -5.48 12.16
C ARG A 103 -0.49 -5.27 13.14
N HIS A 104 0.44 -6.20 13.13
CA HIS A 104 1.64 -6.15 13.93
C HIS A 104 2.56 -5.03 13.42
N LYS A 105 3.37 -4.42 14.29
CA LYS A 105 4.35 -3.41 13.85
C LYS A 105 5.43 -4.05 12.99
N CYS A 106 5.88 -3.34 11.95
CA CYS A 106 6.95 -3.84 11.09
C CYS A 106 8.27 -4.07 11.83
N ALA A 107 8.57 -3.29 12.88
CA ALA A 107 9.71 -3.56 13.75
C ALA A 107 9.63 -4.94 14.42
N CYS A 108 8.42 -5.35 14.81
CA CYS A 108 8.21 -6.64 15.45
C CYS A 108 8.30 -7.79 14.43
N GLU A 109 7.75 -7.61 13.23
CA GLU A 109 7.95 -8.55 12.12
C GLU A 109 9.43 -8.71 11.76
N ALA A 110 10.19 -7.62 11.75
CA ALA A 110 11.63 -7.62 11.51
C ALA A 110 12.39 -8.45 12.56
N GLU A 111 12.07 -8.27 13.85
CA GLU A 111 12.64 -9.07 14.94
C GLU A 111 12.29 -10.56 14.79
N GLU A 112 11.01 -10.88 14.56
CA GLU A 112 10.53 -12.27 14.51
C GLU A 112 11.04 -13.04 13.30
N MET A 113 11.08 -12.39 12.14
CA MET A 113 11.51 -13.01 10.88
C MET A 113 13.00 -12.80 10.60
N ASN A 114 13.71 -12.14 11.52
CA ASN A 114 15.15 -11.90 11.47
C ASN A 114 15.56 -11.22 10.15
N PHE A 115 14.99 -10.05 9.88
CA PHE A 115 15.43 -9.11 8.85
C PHE A 115 15.68 -7.72 9.47
N MET A 116 16.38 -6.85 8.74
CA MET A 116 16.67 -5.48 9.18
C MET A 116 15.97 -4.49 8.24
N ILE A 117 15.45 -3.41 8.81
CA ILE A 117 14.92 -2.27 8.03
C ILE A 117 16.06 -1.26 7.92
N ASP A 118 16.71 -1.21 6.75
CA ASP A 118 17.84 -0.34 6.47
C ASP A 118 17.61 0.40 5.15
N CYS A 119 17.34 1.71 5.24
CA CYS A 119 17.09 2.53 4.06
C CYS A 119 18.31 2.69 3.15
N ASP A 120 19.51 2.31 3.59
CA ASP A 120 20.71 2.30 2.75
C ASP A 120 20.92 0.93 2.05
N ASP A 121 20.26 -0.14 2.52
CA ASP A 121 20.36 -1.49 1.91
C ASP A 121 19.36 -1.68 0.77
N ARG A 122 19.61 -0.96 -0.32
CA ARG A 122 18.80 -1.07 -1.54
C ARG A 122 18.85 -2.47 -2.16
N GLN A 123 19.91 -3.24 -1.89
CA GLN A 123 20.06 -4.59 -2.44
C GLN A 123 19.08 -5.55 -1.76
N ALA A 124 18.96 -5.50 -0.43
CA ALA A 124 17.99 -6.33 0.30
C ALA A 124 16.56 -6.08 -0.17
N MET A 125 16.21 -4.82 -0.40
CA MET A 125 14.93 -4.42 -0.98
C MET A 125 14.70 -5.05 -2.37
N THR A 126 15.66 -4.90 -3.30
CA THR A 126 15.53 -5.46 -4.66
C THR A 126 15.53 -6.98 -4.67
N ASP A 127 16.36 -7.63 -3.86
CA ASP A 127 16.41 -9.09 -3.76
C ASP A 127 15.08 -9.66 -3.26
N ALA A 128 14.46 -9.00 -2.29
CA ALA A 128 13.15 -9.38 -1.77
C ALA A 128 12.05 -9.21 -2.83
N LEU A 129 12.06 -8.10 -3.58
CA LEU A 129 11.12 -7.90 -4.69
C LEU A 129 11.30 -8.95 -5.80
N ASP A 130 12.54 -9.23 -6.19
CA ASP A 130 12.85 -10.26 -7.19
C ASP A 130 12.39 -11.65 -6.74
N PHE A 131 12.52 -11.95 -5.45
CA PHE A 131 12.01 -13.18 -4.86
C PHE A 131 10.49 -13.30 -5.02
N ILE A 132 9.73 -12.28 -4.57
CA ILE A 132 8.26 -12.36 -4.60
C ILE A 132 7.70 -12.38 -6.04
N ASN A 133 8.38 -11.71 -6.97
CA ASN A 133 8.04 -11.77 -8.40
C ASN A 133 8.32 -13.15 -9.03
N THR A 134 9.40 -13.81 -8.63
CA THR A 134 9.82 -15.09 -9.23
C THR A 134 9.05 -16.28 -8.68
N ASN A 135 8.57 -16.21 -7.44
CA ASN A 135 8.03 -17.36 -6.71
C ASN A 135 6.49 -17.39 -6.61
N GLY A 136 5.78 -16.61 -7.44
CA GLY A 136 4.32 -16.68 -7.53
C GLY A 136 3.61 -16.14 -6.28
N CYS A 137 4.19 -15.16 -5.58
CA CYS A 137 3.65 -14.66 -4.31
C CYS A 137 2.36 -13.83 -4.44
N THR A 138 1.83 -13.66 -5.65
CA THR A 138 0.51 -13.06 -5.93
C THR A 138 -0.62 -14.09 -5.98
N GLU A 139 -0.33 -15.38 -5.75
CA GLU A 139 -1.35 -16.41 -5.72
C GLU A 139 -2.10 -16.40 -4.38
N LYS A 140 -3.40 -16.66 -4.41
CA LYS A 140 -4.18 -16.69 -3.17
C LYS A 140 -3.62 -17.78 -2.24
N GLY A 141 -3.21 -17.39 -1.04
CA GLY A 141 -2.63 -18.29 -0.04
C GLY A 141 -1.11 -18.50 -0.17
N SER A 142 -0.43 -17.91 -1.17
CA SER A 142 1.03 -18.02 -1.28
C SER A 142 1.77 -17.20 -0.24
N CYS A 143 1.14 -16.15 0.28
CA CYS A 143 1.70 -15.19 1.22
C CYS A 143 1.09 -15.35 2.62
N GLU A 144 0.83 -16.59 3.01
CA GLU A 144 0.41 -16.93 4.37
C GLU A 144 1.57 -16.74 5.36
N ALA A 145 1.22 -16.67 6.63
CA ALA A 145 2.19 -16.33 7.63
C ALA A 145 3.25 -17.42 7.87
N GLY A 146 4.48 -16.99 8.09
CA GLY A 146 5.67 -17.84 8.19
C GLY A 146 6.21 -18.32 6.84
N THR A 147 5.65 -17.87 5.71
CA THR A 147 6.17 -18.18 4.37
C THR A 147 7.29 -17.23 3.96
N GLU A 148 8.14 -17.67 3.03
CA GLU A 148 9.13 -16.79 2.42
C GLU A 148 8.49 -15.66 1.59
N CYS A 149 7.29 -15.88 1.03
CA CYS A 149 6.54 -14.82 0.36
C CYS A 149 6.16 -13.71 1.34
N GLU A 150 5.65 -14.06 2.52
CA GLU A 150 5.35 -13.08 3.56
C GLU A 150 6.61 -12.32 3.97
N LYS A 151 7.68 -13.04 4.33
CA LYS A 151 8.92 -12.41 4.78
C LYS A 151 9.46 -11.42 3.75
N ASN A 152 9.55 -11.81 2.48
CA ASN A 152 10.10 -10.92 1.44
C ASN A 152 9.14 -9.76 1.13
N TYR A 153 7.82 -9.97 1.19
CA TYR A 153 6.87 -8.87 1.10
C TYR A 153 7.02 -7.87 2.25
N LEU A 154 7.17 -8.33 3.50
CA LEU A 154 7.37 -7.47 4.66
C LEU A 154 8.69 -6.72 4.62
N ILE A 155 9.76 -7.30 4.05
CA ILE A 155 10.99 -6.55 3.75
C ILE A 155 10.66 -5.39 2.80
N VAL A 156 10.01 -5.63 1.66
CA VAL A 156 9.72 -4.56 0.70
C VAL A 156 8.77 -3.51 1.30
N GLN A 157 7.67 -3.93 1.92
CA GLN A 157 6.64 -3.04 2.45
C GLN A 157 7.17 -2.16 3.60
N SER A 158 7.98 -2.73 4.51
CA SER A 158 8.53 -1.97 5.64
C SER A 158 9.48 -0.88 5.19
N HIS A 159 10.31 -1.14 4.18
CA HIS A 159 11.18 -0.12 3.61
C HIS A 159 10.38 0.92 2.84
N TYR A 160 9.43 0.49 1.99
CA TYR A 160 8.57 1.39 1.22
C TYR A 160 7.79 2.37 2.12
N GLY A 161 7.25 1.90 3.25
CA GLY A 161 6.52 2.75 4.20
C GLY A 161 7.40 3.66 5.07
N LEU A 162 8.66 3.30 5.30
CA LEU A 162 9.55 4.04 6.21
C LEU A 162 10.50 5.01 5.50
N CYS A 163 11.14 4.55 4.43
CA CYS A 163 12.32 5.19 3.89
C CYS A 163 11.97 6.42 3.05
N PRO A 164 12.91 7.37 2.90
CA PRO A 164 12.77 8.44 1.93
C PRO A 164 12.60 7.88 0.51
N GLU A 165 11.75 8.52 -0.30
CA GLU A 165 11.45 8.13 -1.69
C GLU A 165 12.75 7.96 -2.50
N GLU A 166 13.72 8.88 -2.33
CA GLU A 166 15.01 8.81 -3.03
C GLU A 166 15.84 7.55 -2.76
N ASN A 167 15.55 6.87 -1.65
CA ASN A 167 16.22 5.64 -1.25
C ASN A 167 15.47 4.38 -1.73
N ILE A 168 14.20 4.51 -2.10
CA ILE A 168 13.41 3.41 -2.65
C ILE A 168 13.80 3.17 -4.12
N PRO A 169 14.06 1.92 -4.54
CA PRO A 169 14.15 1.56 -5.95
C PRO A 169 12.81 1.75 -6.68
N GLU A 170 12.82 2.39 -7.85
CA GLU A 170 11.61 2.62 -8.69
C GLU A 170 10.79 1.34 -8.94
N ALA A 171 11.46 0.18 -9.11
CA ALA A 171 10.79 -1.10 -9.28
C ALA A 171 9.89 -1.50 -8.09
N ILE A 172 10.23 -1.05 -6.88
CA ILE A 172 9.45 -1.30 -5.67
C ILE A 172 8.23 -0.39 -5.62
N GLU A 173 8.39 0.90 -5.94
CA GLU A 173 7.29 1.86 -6.01
C GLU A 173 6.23 1.37 -6.99
N GLU A 174 6.64 0.90 -8.17
CA GLU A 174 5.71 0.36 -9.15
C GLU A 174 5.13 -1.03 -8.78
N GLY A 175 5.89 -1.84 -8.05
CA GLY A 175 5.63 -3.29 -7.91
C GLY A 175 4.89 -3.70 -6.64
N ILE A 176 5.05 -2.99 -5.52
CA ILE A 176 4.61 -3.46 -4.20
C ILE A 176 3.09 -3.68 -4.10
N HIS A 177 2.31 -2.80 -4.74
CA HIS A 177 0.84 -2.86 -4.72
C HIS A 177 0.25 -4.05 -5.47
N ASP A 178 1.04 -4.77 -6.28
CA ASP A 178 0.57 -6.00 -6.93
C ASP A 178 0.30 -7.14 -5.92
N PHE A 179 0.82 -7.00 -4.69
CA PHE A 179 0.75 -8.02 -3.63
C PHE A 179 -0.27 -7.69 -2.53
N ASP A 180 -0.88 -6.49 -2.53
CA ASP A 180 -1.81 -6.03 -1.48
C ASP A 180 -3.04 -6.94 -1.29
N GLU A 181 -3.46 -7.66 -2.34
CA GLU A 181 -4.56 -8.63 -2.26
C GLU A 181 -4.14 -10.00 -1.70
N SER A 182 -2.85 -10.33 -1.78
CA SER A 182 -2.32 -11.67 -1.46
C SER A 182 -1.57 -11.71 -0.14
N CYS A 183 -0.91 -10.63 0.24
CA CYS A 183 -0.05 -10.50 1.40
C CYS A 183 -0.65 -9.56 2.43
N LEU A 184 -0.52 -9.92 3.71
CA LEU A 184 -0.86 -9.04 4.82
C LEU A 184 0.37 -8.23 5.23
N GLY A 185 0.26 -6.89 5.19
CA GLY A 185 1.33 -5.99 5.63
C GLY A 185 1.43 -5.86 7.15
N CYS A 186 2.39 -5.04 7.57
CA CYS A 186 2.61 -4.62 8.96
C CYS A 186 2.45 -3.09 9.09
N ASP A 187 2.30 -2.60 10.32
CA ASP A 187 2.17 -1.16 10.57
C ASP A 187 3.54 -0.51 10.73
N ILE A 188 3.81 0.51 9.93
CA ILE A 188 4.97 1.37 10.06
C ILE A 188 4.62 2.80 9.67
N LEU A 189 5.11 3.75 10.46
CA LEU A 189 5.03 5.17 10.15
C LEU A 189 6.38 5.62 9.58
N ARG A 190 6.34 6.66 8.75
CA ARG A 190 7.56 7.35 8.31
C ARG A 190 8.34 7.90 9.49
N ALA A 191 9.65 8.05 9.29
CA ALA A 191 10.54 8.61 10.29
C ALA A 191 10.13 10.04 10.69
N TYR A 192 10.19 10.33 11.99
CA TYR A 192 9.87 11.65 12.54
C TYR A 192 10.80 12.73 11.98
N THR A 193 10.23 13.80 11.43
CA THR A 193 10.98 14.96 10.91
C THR A 193 10.97 16.10 11.91
N VAL A 194 12.16 16.44 12.43
CA VAL A 194 12.34 17.53 13.40
C VAL A 194 11.91 18.87 12.80
N GLY A 195 10.95 19.53 13.45
CA GLY A 195 10.45 20.84 13.04
C GLY A 195 9.30 20.81 12.03
N ALA A 196 8.94 19.63 11.50
CA ALA A 196 7.72 19.49 10.72
C ALA A 196 6.47 19.54 11.64
N PRO A 197 5.34 20.11 11.17
CA PRO A 197 4.09 20.14 11.92
C PRO A 197 3.50 18.75 12.09
N ASP A 198 2.56 18.58 13.02
CA ASP A 198 1.74 17.36 13.10
C ASP A 198 0.86 17.24 11.83
N CYS A 199 0.70 16.03 11.30
CA CYS A 199 -0.18 15.78 10.16
C CYS A 199 -1.66 16.03 10.50
N PRO A 200 -2.51 16.32 9.50
CA PRO A 200 -3.95 16.26 9.69
C PRO A 200 -4.36 14.85 10.14
N ALA A 201 -5.48 14.76 10.85
CA ALA A 201 -6.03 13.46 11.23
C ALA A 201 -6.50 12.68 10.00
N ALA A 202 -6.03 11.44 9.82
CA ALA A 202 -6.60 10.54 8.83
C ALA A 202 -8.04 10.17 9.18
N VAL A 203 -8.89 10.09 8.17
CA VAL A 203 -10.26 9.57 8.29
C VAL A 203 -10.41 8.35 7.40
N CYS A 204 -10.27 7.17 7.99
CA CYS A 204 -10.24 5.90 7.24
C CYS A 204 -11.63 5.35 6.86
N ALA A 205 -12.69 6.00 7.33
CA ALA A 205 -14.06 5.54 7.18
C ALA A 205 -14.86 6.37 6.15
N ASP A 206 -14.22 7.34 5.49
CA ASP A 206 -14.84 8.18 4.47
C ASP A 206 -14.01 8.19 3.17
N THR A 207 -14.42 9.03 2.22
CA THR A 207 -13.78 9.18 0.91
C THR A 207 -12.73 10.29 0.89
N SER A 208 -12.32 10.85 2.04
CA SER A 208 -11.47 12.06 2.07
C SER A 208 -10.15 11.89 1.33
N GLY A 209 -9.51 10.71 1.41
CA GLY A 209 -8.31 10.41 0.65
C GLY A 209 -8.55 10.36 -0.86
N GLU A 210 -9.61 9.67 -1.29
CA GLU A 210 -10.02 9.60 -2.70
C GLU A 210 -10.42 10.97 -3.27
N ASP A 211 -11.23 11.73 -2.53
CA ASP A 211 -11.67 13.07 -2.90
C ASP A 211 -10.47 14.03 -3.00
N ALA A 212 -9.47 13.85 -2.13
CA ALA A 212 -8.22 14.59 -2.20
C ALA A 212 -7.42 14.25 -3.45
N TYR A 213 -7.29 12.96 -3.80
CA TYR A 213 -6.64 12.53 -5.04
C TYR A 213 -7.31 13.11 -6.29
N VAL A 214 -8.63 12.96 -6.42
CA VAL A 214 -9.39 13.54 -7.55
C VAL A 214 -9.16 15.04 -7.64
N SER A 215 -9.21 15.75 -6.50
CA SER A 215 -8.99 17.20 -6.46
C SER A 215 -7.57 17.60 -6.86
N LEU A 216 -6.55 16.81 -6.50
CA LEU A 216 -5.16 17.04 -6.91
C LEU A 216 -5.01 16.99 -8.44
N ILE A 217 -5.69 16.04 -9.09
CA ILE A 217 -5.70 15.91 -10.55
C ILE A 217 -6.47 17.06 -11.20
N GLU A 218 -7.69 17.34 -10.75
CA GLU A 218 -8.53 18.41 -11.31
C GLU A 218 -7.87 19.79 -11.22
N LYS A 219 -7.08 20.02 -10.18
CA LYS A 219 -6.35 21.28 -9.94
C LYS A 219 -4.95 21.30 -10.53
N ASN A 220 -4.54 20.25 -11.22
CA ASN A 220 -3.24 20.12 -11.85
C ASN A 220 -2.06 20.28 -10.86
N CYS A 221 -2.24 19.78 -9.63
CA CYS A 221 -1.22 19.83 -8.58
C CYS A 221 0.00 18.94 -8.91
N ALA A 222 -0.13 18.02 -9.87
CA ALA A 222 0.97 17.24 -10.45
C ALA A 222 1.95 18.06 -11.32
N SER A 223 1.75 19.37 -11.44
CA SER A 223 2.70 20.28 -12.11
C SER A 223 3.28 21.34 -11.16
N ASP A 224 2.59 21.61 -10.05
CA ASP A 224 2.98 22.58 -9.03
C ASP A 224 2.30 22.26 -7.69
N CYS A 225 3.08 21.73 -6.74
CA CYS A 225 2.62 21.42 -5.39
C CYS A 225 2.88 22.57 -4.39
N LEU A 226 3.16 23.79 -4.85
CA LEU A 226 3.55 24.89 -3.98
C LEU A 226 2.38 25.64 -3.37
N THR A 227 1.18 25.53 -3.95
CA THR A 227 -0.01 26.20 -3.41
C THR A 227 -0.49 25.55 -2.12
N ASP A 228 -1.02 26.36 -1.19
CA ASP A 228 -1.55 25.84 0.09
C ASP A 228 -2.70 24.84 -0.13
N GLU A 229 -3.45 25.00 -1.22
CA GLU A 229 -4.51 24.07 -1.62
C GLU A 229 -3.92 22.70 -2.03
N CYS A 230 -2.93 22.67 -2.93
CA CYS A 230 -2.28 21.42 -3.34
C CYS A 230 -1.58 20.73 -2.16
N LYS A 231 -0.92 21.50 -1.28
CA LYS A 231 -0.30 20.97 -0.05
C LYS A 231 -1.32 20.32 0.87
N GLY A 232 -2.46 20.99 1.10
CA GLY A 232 -3.51 20.46 1.97
C GLY A 232 -4.11 19.15 1.42
N LEU A 233 -4.37 19.09 0.11
CA LEU A 233 -4.89 17.89 -0.54
C LEU A 233 -3.86 16.76 -0.52
N PHE A 234 -2.59 17.05 -0.82
CA PHE A 234 -1.50 16.07 -0.75
C PHE A 234 -1.37 15.48 0.65
N LEU A 235 -1.36 16.31 1.69
CA LEU A 235 -1.29 15.83 3.08
C LEU A 235 -2.53 15.01 3.49
N THR A 236 -3.70 15.31 2.92
CA THR A 236 -4.91 14.51 3.17
C THR A 236 -4.81 13.13 2.54
N LEU A 237 -4.43 13.06 1.27
CA LEU A 237 -4.19 11.79 0.57
C LEU A 237 -3.10 10.97 1.27
N ARG A 238 -1.96 11.59 1.56
CA ARG A 238 -0.80 10.96 2.19
C ARG A 238 -1.11 10.40 3.57
N VAL A 239 -1.82 11.15 4.42
CA VAL A 239 -2.11 10.65 5.77
C VAL A 239 -3.11 9.48 5.75
N VAL A 240 -4.03 9.46 4.78
CA VAL A 240 -4.93 8.32 4.59
C VAL A 240 -4.13 7.11 4.11
N HIS A 241 -3.24 7.25 3.14
CA HIS A 241 -2.34 6.17 2.70
C HIS A 241 -1.51 5.60 3.85
N GLU A 242 -0.90 6.47 4.67
CA GLU A 242 0.04 6.04 5.72
C GLU A 242 -0.64 5.52 6.99
N SER A 243 -1.84 6.00 7.34
CA SER A 243 -2.47 5.70 8.64
C SER A 243 -3.70 4.81 8.56
N CYS A 244 -4.21 4.53 7.36
CA CYS A 244 -5.39 3.68 7.18
C CYS A 244 -5.01 2.29 6.67
N PRO A 245 -5.85 1.27 6.92
CA PRO A 245 -5.63 -0.06 6.35
C PRO A 245 -5.55 -0.03 4.81
N ASN A 246 -4.69 -0.86 4.21
CA ASN A 246 -4.61 -1.01 2.75
C ASN A 246 -6.01 -1.31 2.17
N GLY A 247 -6.29 -0.78 0.98
CA GLY A 247 -7.58 -0.92 0.31
C GLY A 247 -8.64 0.11 0.73
N VAL A 248 -8.31 1.04 1.64
CA VAL A 248 -9.11 2.27 1.85
C VAL A 248 -9.00 3.19 0.64
N LEU A 249 -7.81 3.28 0.04
CA LEU A 249 -7.58 3.94 -1.24
C LEU A 249 -7.62 2.91 -2.37
N THR A 250 -7.98 3.38 -3.55
CA THR A 250 -7.91 2.68 -4.82
C THR A 250 -6.47 2.62 -5.31
N ASP A 251 -6.12 1.57 -6.08
CA ASP A 251 -4.80 1.48 -6.74
C ASP A 251 -4.43 2.74 -7.53
N ALA A 252 -5.42 3.46 -8.06
CA ALA A 252 -5.21 4.70 -8.79
C ALA A 252 -4.76 5.85 -7.86
N ALA A 253 -5.34 5.96 -6.66
CA ALA A 253 -4.96 6.93 -5.66
C ALA A 253 -3.62 6.58 -5.00
N GLU A 254 -3.37 5.30 -4.70
CA GLU A 254 -2.10 4.83 -4.13
C GLU A 254 -0.91 5.11 -5.07
N ARG A 255 -1.04 4.73 -6.33
CA ARG A 255 -0.01 5.01 -7.35
C ARG A 255 0.05 6.49 -7.71
N GLY A 256 -1.10 7.16 -7.69
CA GLY A 256 -1.18 8.60 -7.95
C GLY A 256 -0.52 9.45 -6.86
N LEU A 257 -0.48 8.96 -5.62
CA LEU A 257 0.28 9.59 -4.55
C LEU A 257 1.78 9.59 -4.88
N GLN A 258 2.34 8.46 -5.33
CA GLN A 258 3.76 8.36 -5.73
C GLN A 258 4.13 9.39 -6.81
N ASP A 259 3.29 9.55 -7.84
CA ASP A 259 3.49 10.57 -8.90
C ASP A 259 3.61 12.01 -8.32
N LEU A 260 3.02 12.25 -7.14
CA LEU A 260 3.03 13.54 -6.46
C LEU A 260 4.16 13.68 -5.42
N GLU A 261 4.66 12.58 -4.84
CA GLU A 261 5.64 12.63 -3.74
C GLU A 261 6.93 13.36 -4.16
N GLY A 262 7.47 13.09 -5.34
CA GLY A 262 8.68 13.77 -5.81
C GLY A 262 8.51 15.29 -6.01
N LEU A 263 7.32 15.75 -6.40
CA LEU A 263 6.99 17.17 -6.55
C LEU A 263 6.62 17.85 -5.23
N CYS A 264 5.95 17.11 -4.35
CA CYS A 264 5.51 17.53 -3.04
C CYS A 264 6.51 17.16 -1.92
N LYS A 265 7.75 16.79 -2.26
CA LYS A 265 8.74 16.26 -1.30
C LYS A 265 9.03 17.17 -0.12
N ASP A 266 8.90 18.48 -0.31
CA ASP A 266 9.11 19.49 0.74
C ASP A 266 7.87 19.68 1.64
N VAL A 267 6.75 19.01 1.31
CA VAL A 267 5.50 19.02 2.06
C VAL A 267 5.50 17.88 3.07
N VAL A 268 6.09 18.14 4.23
CA VAL A 268 6.30 17.14 5.28
C VAL A 268 5.46 17.46 6.52
N CYS A 269 4.91 16.43 7.15
CA CYS A 269 4.28 16.48 8.46
C CYS A 269 4.58 15.20 9.25
N ASN A 270 4.31 15.20 10.56
CA ASN A 270 4.52 14.05 11.44
C ASN A 270 3.17 13.39 11.80
N ALA A 271 2.93 12.17 11.31
CA ALA A 271 1.76 11.37 11.66
C ALA A 271 1.92 10.71 13.05
N GLY A 272 3.15 10.34 13.41
CA GLY A 272 3.53 9.84 14.73
C GLY A 272 4.06 10.91 15.68
N GLY A 273 4.16 10.57 16.96
CA GLY A 273 4.92 11.33 17.94
C GLY A 273 6.43 11.19 17.78
N LYS A 274 7.16 12.19 18.28
CA LYS A 274 8.63 12.16 18.37
C LYS A 274 9.20 10.97 19.17
N ASP A 275 8.36 10.36 20.01
CA ASP A 275 8.71 9.25 20.89
C ASP A 275 8.26 7.91 20.29
N ASP A 276 7.58 7.94 19.13
CA ASP A 276 7.20 6.75 18.38
C ASP A 276 8.35 6.38 17.44
N ASP A 277 9.22 5.48 17.90
CA ASP A 277 10.34 4.97 17.11
C ASP A 277 9.87 3.83 16.19
N PRO A 278 9.88 4.00 14.85
CA PRO A 278 9.43 2.96 13.92
C PRO A 278 10.34 1.73 13.89
N PHE A 279 11.53 1.80 14.51
CA PHE A 279 12.46 0.66 14.62
C PHE A 279 12.31 -0.12 15.93
N THR A 280 11.50 0.34 16.88
CA THR A 280 11.35 -0.30 18.18
C THR A 280 10.10 -1.16 18.24
N CYS A 281 10.28 -2.45 18.54
CA CYS A 281 9.19 -3.34 18.94
C CYS A 281 9.12 -3.44 20.48
N THR A 282 8.03 -2.98 21.08
CA THR A 282 7.83 -3.08 22.54
C THR A 282 7.03 -4.32 22.93
N GLU A 283 7.11 -4.75 24.20
CA GLU A 283 6.28 -5.85 24.72
C GLU A 283 4.77 -5.59 24.58
N VAL A 284 4.35 -4.31 24.56
CA VAL A 284 2.96 -3.94 24.31
C VAL A 284 2.59 -4.20 22.85
N ASP A 285 3.53 -3.94 21.93
CA ASP A 285 3.35 -4.20 20.51
C ASP A 285 3.30 -5.71 20.21
N LYS A 286 4.05 -6.52 20.97
CA LYS A 286 4.01 -8.00 20.92
C LYS A 286 2.74 -8.59 21.55
N ALA A 287 2.18 -7.94 22.56
CA ALA A 287 1.00 -8.43 23.30
C ALA A 287 -0.34 -7.98 22.67
N GLY A 288 -0.31 -7.00 21.77
CA GLY A 288 -1.48 -6.46 21.09
C GLY A 288 -1.78 -7.22 19.81
N TYR A 289 -2.80 -8.07 19.85
CA TYR A 289 -3.47 -8.66 18.68
C TYR A 289 -2.68 -9.75 17.96
N ASP A 290 -2.37 -10.77 18.72
CA ASP A 290 -2.25 -12.09 18.17
C ASP A 290 -3.63 -12.68 17.83
N ASP A 291 -4.11 -12.44 16.61
CA ASP A 291 -5.03 -13.36 15.93
C ASP A 291 -4.21 -14.40 15.11
N ARG A 292 -2.89 -14.46 15.31
CA ARG A 292 -1.94 -15.31 14.57
C ARG A 292 -1.52 -16.60 15.32
N ASP A 293 -1.73 -16.75 16.63
CA ASP A 293 -1.38 -17.94 17.41
C ASP A 293 -2.44 -19.04 17.28
N ASP A 294 -3.59 -18.80 16.63
CA ASP A 294 -4.51 -19.90 16.29
C ASP A 294 -4.00 -20.76 15.11
N TYR A 295 -2.94 -20.34 14.40
CA TYR A 295 -2.29 -21.17 13.38
C TYR A 295 -0.78 -21.32 13.54
N ARG A 296 -0.09 -20.53 14.38
CA ARG A 296 1.29 -20.85 14.80
C ARG A 296 1.28 -22.01 15.78
N VAL A 297 1.14 -23.23 15.25
CA VAL A 297 1.61 -24.43 15.96
C VAL A 297 3.12 -24.31 16.09
N THR A 298 3.57 -23.72 17.19
CA THR A 298 4.97 -23.83 17.59
C THR A 298 5.24 -25.30 17.88
N PHE A 299 5.72 -26.05 16.90
CA PHE A 299 6.51 -27.24 17.19
C PHE A 299 7.79 -26.73 17.84
N SER A 300 7.75 -26.56 19.16
CA SER A 300 8.97 -26.56 19.94
C SER A 300 9.74 -27.82 19.56
N PRO A 301 10.95 -27.73 18.98
CA PRO A 301 11.78 -28.91 18.85
C PRO A 301 12.00 -29.42 20.27
N ALA A 302 11.46 -30.60 20.57
CA ALA A 302 11.76 -31.28 21.81
C ALA A 302 13.29 -31.28 21.97
N PRO A 303 13.83 -30.93 23.16
CA PRO A 303 15.27 -30.93 23.36
C PRO A 303 15.80 -32.30 22.94
N SER A 304 16.70 -32.28 21.97
CA SER A 304 17.43 -33.45 21.49
C SER A 304 17.93 -34.24 22.72
N PRO A 305 17.58 -35.52 22.86
CA PRO A 305 17.99 -36.29 24.01
C PRO A 305 19.52 -36.35 24.03
N SER A 306 20.11 -35.82 25.09
CA SER A 306 21.54 -35.89 25.30
C SER A 306 21.98 -37.35 25.26
N THR A 307 23.03 -37.62 24.49
CA THR A 307 23.71 -38.90 24.43
C THR A 307 24.17 -39.34 25.83
N TYR A 308 23.37 -40.20 26.45
CA TYR A 308 23.78 -41.08 27.54
C TYR A 308 23.67 -42.51 27.03
N GLU A 309 24.78 -43.08 26.61
CA GLU A 309 25.05 -44.51 26.83
C GLU A 309 25.85 -44.63 28.15
N PRO A 310 25.85 -45.77 28.88
CA PRO A 310 25.25 -47.08 28.62
C PRO A 310 24.38 -47.58 29.82
N THR A 311 23.60 -48.67 29.73
CA THR A 311 24.05 -50.03 30.11
C THR A 311 22.95 -51.02 29.73
N LEU A 312 23.30 -52.00 28.90
CA LEU A 312 22.46 -53.15 28.56
C LEU A 312 22.25 -54.05 29.78
N THR A 313 21.04 -54.06 30.33
CA THR A 313 20.52 -55.19 31.10
C THR A 313 19.40 -55.84 30.31
N ALA A 314 19.69 -57.04 29.83
CA ALA A 314 18.75 -57.90 29.14
C ALA A 314 17.57 -58.25 30.05
N PHE A 315 16.34 -58.05 29.57
CA PHE A 315 15.14 -58.69 30.09
C PHE A 315 14.41 -59.43 28.97
N PRO A 316 13.74 -60.56 29.30
CA PRO A 316 13.38 -61.59 28.35
C PRO A 316 12.14 -61.22 27.52
N THR A 317 12.19 -61.60 26.25
CA THR A 317 11.07 -61.57 25.32
C THR A 317 10.00 -62.59 25.73
N THR A 318 8.78 -62.12 25.95
CA THR A 318 7.59 -62.96 25.88
C THR A 318 6.72 -62.44 24.75
N ASP A 319 6.58 -63.24 23.70
CA ASP A 319 5.71 -63.00 22.56
C ASP A 319 4.23 -62.90 22.99
N PRO A 320 3.46 -61.92 22.48
CA PRO A 320 2.00 -61.97 22.56
C PRO A 320 1.41 -62.90 21.47
N PRO A 321 0.27 -63.55 21.73
CA PRO A 321 -0.31 -64.55 20.84
C PRO A 321 -1.00 -63.93 19.62
N VAL A 322 -0.87 -64.64 18.50
CA VAL A 322 -1.50 -64.41 17.19
C VAL A 322 -3.03 -64.40 17.30
N GLU A 323 -3.66 -63.28 16.96
CA GLU A 323 -5.10 -63.19 16.73
C GLU A 323 -5.47 -63.68 15.32
N LYS A 324 -6.56 -64.46 15.25
CA LYS A 324 -7.11 -65.08 14.03
C LYS A 324 -8.03 -64.10 13.28
N PRO A 325 -8.17 -64.24 11.95
CA PRO A 325 -9.02 -63.37 11.14
C PRO A 325 -10.50 -63.73 11.28
N TYR A 326 -11.37 -62.71 11.34
CA TYR A 326 -12.82 -62.83 11.20
C TYR A 326 -13.24 -62.90 9.72
N PRO A 327 -14.30 -63.67 9.37
CA PRO A 327 -14.77 -63.79 8.01
C PRO A 327 -15.68 -62.63 7.59
N THR A 328 -15.59 -62.30 6.31
CA THR A 328 -16.47 -61.45 5.51
C THR A 328 -17.85 -62.09 5.35
N GLU A 329 -18.92 -61.31 5.53
CA GLU A 329 -20.23 -61.63 4.96
C GLU A 329 -20.62 -60.55 3.94
N ASP A 330 -20.94 -61.05 2.75
CA ASP A 330 -21.57 -60.37 1.64
C ASP A 330 -22.88 -61.12 1.35
N GLU A 331 -23.84 -60.42 0.74
CA GLU A 331 -25.08 -60.93 0.12
C GLU A 331 -26.23 -61.49 1.01
N THR A 332 -27.29 -60.69 1.19
CA THR A 332 -28.57 -60.82 0.43
C THR A 332 -29.61 -59.77 0.85
#